data_AF-A0A6J4H714-F1
#
_entry.id   AF-A0A6J4H714-F1
#
_cell.length_a   1.000
_cell.length_b   1.000
_cell.length_c   1.000
_cell.angle_alpha   90.00
_cell.angle_beta   90.00
_cell.angle_gamma   90.00
#
_symmetry.space_group_name_H-M   'P 1'
#
loop_
_entity.id
_entity.type
_entity.pdbx_description
1 polymer ?
#
loop_
_entity_poly.entity_id
_entity_poly.type
_entity_poly.pdbx_seq_one_letter_code
_entity_poly.pdbx_strand_id
1 'polypeptide(L)'
;FSVEVGDEATLVARGAAVLVPVEVTCPAGSGASLSVRVTQRAGSRIASGSAFTSDFVCTGATQVVEVLVPAQGQAFKKGPAVAEASLFACSPFFCGQVSDTENIEIVR
;
A
#
# COMPACT_ATOMS: atom_id res chain seq x y z
N PHE A 1 10.83 3.81 12.89
CA PHE A 1 9.77 3.05 12.21
C PHE A 1 9.47 3.79 10.93
N SER A 2 9.23 3.09 9.82
CA SER A 2 9.09 3.66 8.49
C SER A 2 8.09 2.85 7.67
N VAL A 3 7.58 3.48 6.63
CA VAL A 3 6.78 2.90 5.57
C VAL A 3 7.32 3.47 4.27
N GLU A 4 7.48 2.63 3.25
CA GLU A 4 7.90 3.03 1.90
C GLU A 4 7.03 2.25 0.91
N VAL A 5 6.40 2.95 -0.02
CA VAL A 5 5.73 2.29 -1.14
C VAL A 5 6.78 1.73 -2.10
N GLY A 6 6.50 0.61 -2.77
CA GLY A 6 7.39 0.14 -3.83
C GLY A 6 7.16 0.90 -5.14
N ASP A 7 8.24 1.13 -5.90
CA ASP A 7 8.23 1.78 -7.22
C ASP A 7 7.24 1.17 -8.22
N GLU A 8 6.94 -0.13 -8.09
CA GLU A 8 6.05 -0.87 -8.99
C GLU A 8 4.91 -1.56 -8.24
N ALA A 9 3.72 -1.54 -8.85
CA ALA A 9 2.57 -2.32 -8.41
C ALA A 9 2.08 -3.26 -9.52
N THR A 10 1.62 -4.47 -9.16
CA THR A 10 1.20 -5.46 -10.15
C THR A 10 -0.29 -5.36 -10.45
N LEU A 11 -0.64 -5.21 -11.73
CA LEU A 11 -2.03 -5.25 -12.20
C LEU A 11 -2.58 -6.68 -12.12
N VAL A 12 -3.64 -6.88 -11.33
CA VAL A 12 -4.25 -8.20 -11.16
C VAL A 12 -5.67 -8.23 -11.72
N ALA A 13 -6.17 -9.44 -12.02
CA ALA A 13 -7.54 -9.68 -12.47
C ALA A 13 -8.02 -8.70 -13.56
N ARG A 14 -7.15 -8.42 -14.54
CA ARG A 14 -7.39 -7.50 -15.66
C ARG A 14 -7.77 -6.06 -15.23
N GLY A 15 -7.19 -5.58 -14.12
CA GLY A 15 -7.37 -4.23 -13.60
C GLY A 15 -8.50 -4.08 -12.58
N ALA A 16 -9.09 -5.19 -12.13
CA ALA A 16 -10.04 -5.17 -11.02
C ALA A 16 -9.35 -4.86 -9.68
N ALA A 17 -8.04 -5.07 -9.57
CA ALA A 17 -7.23 -4.64 -8.43
C ALA A 17 -5.77 -4.42 -8.86
N VAL A 18 -4.99 -3.83 -7.96
CA VAL A 18 -3.52 -3.75 -8.05
C VAL A 18 -2.91 -4.29 -6.76
N LEU A 19 -1.83 -5.04 -6.87
CA LEU A 19 -1.05 -5.52 -5.74
C LEU A 19 0.12 -4.56 -5.51
N VAL A 20 0.10 -3.84 -4.38
CA VAL A 20 1.10 -2.83 -4.04
C VAL A 20 2.03 -3.43 -2.98
N PRO A 21 3.34 -3.61 -3.27
CA PRO A 21 4.32 -3.93 -2.26
C PRO A 21 4.59 -2.67 -1.41
N VAL A 22 4.60 -2.83 -0.10
CA VAL A 22 4.96 -1.76 0.84
C VAL A 22 6.00 -2.28 1.80
N GLU A 23 7.17 -1.63 1.86
CA GLU A 23 8.19 -1.94 2.85
C GLU A 23 7.84 -1.26 4.17
N VAL A 24 7.81 -2.03 5.25
CA VAL A 24 7.52 -1.52 6.59
C VAL A 24 8.62 -1.91 7.56
N THR A 25 8.98 -0.99 8.45
CA THR A 25 9.89 -1.26 9.57
C THR A 25 9.29 -0.71 10.85
N CYS A 26 9.07 -1.56 11.84
CA CYS A 26 8.48 -1.19 13.13
C CYS A 26 9.02 -2.09 14.25
N PRO A 27 8.95 -1.65 15.53
CA PRO A 27 9.53 -2.40 16.64
C PRO A 27 8.97 -3.82 16.73
N ALA A 28 9.83 -4.80 16.98
CA ALA A 28 9.44 -6.22 17.06
C ALA A 28 8.29 -6.44 18.05
N GLY A 29 7.29 -7.22 17.65
CA GLY A 29 6.13 -7.54 18.48
C GLY A 29 5.07 -6.44 18.55
N SER A 30 5.24 -5.31 17.86
CA SER A 30 4.17 -4.30 17.73
C SER A 30 3.05 -4.85 16.86
N GLY A 31 1.80 -4.64 17.27
CA GLY A 31 0.65 -4.82 16.39
C GLY A 31 0.59 -3.65 15.41
N ALA A 32 0.42 -3.96 14.14
CA ALA A 32 0.41 -2.95 13.09
C ALA A 32 -0.78 -3.07 12.14
N SER A 33 -1.12 -1.94 11.54
CA SER A 33 -2.08 -1.85 10.47
C SER A 33 -1.57 -0.92 9.37
N LEU A 34 -1.95 -1.22 8.15
CA LEU A 34 -1.51 -0.52 6.95
C LEU A 34 -2.73 -0.18 6.11
N SER A 35 -2.93 1.10 5.79
CA SER A 35 -3.86 1.53 4.76
C SER A 35 -3.08 1.91 3.50
N VAL A 36 -3.59 1.52 2.34
CA VAL A 36 -3.03 1.90 1.05
C VAL A 36 -4.14 2.46 0.17
N ARG A 37 -3.87 3.57 -0.50
CA ARG A 37 -4.73 4.19 -1.49
C ARG A 37 -3.96 4.32 -2.80
N VAL A 38 -4.60 3.94 -3.90
CA VAL A 38 -4.03 4.10 -5.24
C VAL A 38 -4.97 4.95 -6.08
N THR A 39 -4.40 5.90 -6.80
CA THR A 39 -5.12 6.72 -7.78
C THR A 39 -4.36 6.77 -9.09
N GLN A 40 -5.07 6.60 -10.20
CA GLN A 40 -4.48 6.53 -11.53
C GLN A 40 -5.36 7.25 -12.54
N ARG A 41 -4.75 8.03 -13.44
CA ARG A 41 -5.43 8.48 -14.66
C ARG A 41 -5.54 7.32 -15.66
N ALA A 42 -6.69 6.65 -15.69
CA ALA A 42 -6.98 5.54 -16.57
C ALA A 42 -7.77 6.01 -17.81
N GLY A 43 -7.06 6.49 -18.83
CA GLY A 43 -7.68 7.09 -20.02
C GLY A 43 -8.24 8.49 -19.73
N SER A 44 -9.55 8.69 -19.87
CA SER A 44 -10.22 9.97 -19.57
C SER A 44 -10.83 10.05 -18.18
N ARG A 45 -10.69 9.00 -17.36
CA ARG A 45 -11.24 8.90 -16.00
C ARG A 45 -10.13 8.63 -14.99
N ILE A 46 -10.45 8.82 -13.71
CA ILE A 46 -9.59 8.41 -12.61
C ILE A 46 -10.06 7.04 -12.10
N ALA A 47 -9.15 6.07 -12.10
CA ALA A 47 -9.29 4.85 -11.32
C ALA A 47 -8.78 5.12 -9.92
N SER A 48 -9.52 4.68 -8.91
CA SER A 48 -9.11 4.78 -7.52
C SER A 48 -9.46 3.52 -6.75
N GLY A 49 -8.70 3.23 -5.72
CA GLY A 49 -8.97 2.15 -4.79
C GLY A 49 -8.31 2.41 -3.46
N SER A 50 -8.80 1.73 -2.43
CA SER A 50 -8.16 1.72 -1.13
C SER A 50 -8.34 0.35 -0.48
N ALA A 51 -7.32 -0.09 0.25
CA ALA A 51 -7.38 -1.30 1.07
C ALA A 51 -6.76 -1.03 2.44
N PHE A 52 -7.14 -1.89 3.38
CA PHE A 52 -6.65 -1.85 4.75
C PHE A 52 -6.29 -3.26 5.16
N THR A 53 -5.07 -3.43 5.64
CA THR A 53 -4.56 -4.67 6.23
C THR A 53 -4.29 -4.41 7.69
N SER A 54 -5.08 -5.00 8.57
CA SER A 54 -4.79 -5.06 10.01
C SER A 54 -4.12 -6.38 10.38
N ASP A 55 -3.66 -6.45 11.63
CA ASP A 55 -3.35 -7.70 12.33
C ASP A 55 -2.06 -8.41 11.88
N PHE A 56 -1.13 -7.68 11.26
CA PHE A 56 0.23 -8.17 11.11
C PHE A 56 1.11 -7.70 12.26
N VAL A 57 2.08 -8.55 12.61
CA VAL A 57 3.04 -8.27 13.68
C VAL A 57 4.34 -7.83 13.05
N CYS A 58 4.91 -6.75 13.58
CA CYS A 58 6.22 -6.28 13.18
C CYS A 58 7.30 -7.28 13.62
N THR A 59 8.17 -7.66 12.70
CA THR A 59 9.30 -8.57 12.97
C THR A 59 10.48 -7.87 13.66
N GLY A 60 10.53 -6.53 13.64
CA GLY A 60 11.69 -5.74 14.08
C GLY A 60 12.72 -5.48 12.99
N ALA A 61 12.56 -6.09 11.81
CA ALA A 61 13.33 -5.82 10.60
C ALA A 61 12.42 -5.24 9.51
N THR A 62 13.01 -4.82 8.40
CA THR A 62 12.25 -4.49 7.19
C THR A 62 11.48 -5.72 6.71
N GLN A 63 10.19 -5.57 6.45
CA GLN A 63 9.35 -6.60 5.87
C GLN A 63 8.47 -6.00 4.78
N VAL A 64 8.20 -6.78 3.73
CA VAL A 64 7.30 -6.38 2.65
C VAL A 64 5.89 -6.86 2.99
N VAL A 65 4.93 -5.95 2.96
CA VAL A 65 3.51 -6.25 3.06
C VAL A 65 2.88 -6.03 1.69
N GLU A 66 2.37 -7.10 1.08
CA GLU A 66 1.64 -7.00 -0.17
C GLU A 66 0.18 -6.61 0.11
N VAL A 67 -0.24 -5.46 -0.42
CA VAL A 67 -1.59 -4.94 -0.23
C VAL A 67 -2.36 -4.99 -1.55
N LEU A 68 -3.42 -5.80 -1.57
CA LEU A 68 -4.33 -5.93 -2.70
C LEU A 68 -5.37 -4.79 -2.67
N VAL A 69 -5.22 -3.81 -3.55
CA VAL A 69 -6.10 -2.63 -3.63
C VAL A 69 -7.15 -2.81 -4.73
N PRO A 70 -8.42 -3.07 -4.39
CA PRO A 70 -9.49 -3.22 -5.38
C PRO A 70 -9.86 -1.89 -6.02
N ALA A 71 -10.13 -1.93 -7.32
CA ALA A 71 -10.63 -0.80 -8.08
C ALA A 71 -12.07 -0.46 -7.65
N GLN A 72 -12.35 0.84 -7.51
CA GLN A 72 -13.68 1.38 -7.23
C GLN A 72 -14.12 2.21 -8.43
N GLY A 73 -15.16 1.74 -9.13
CA GLY A 73 -15.78 2.43 -10.27
C GLY A 73 -15.06 2.28 -11.62
N GLN A 74 -13.74 2.48 -11.68
CA GLN A 74 -12.96 2.38 -12.92
C GLN A 74 -11.77 1.43 -12.72
N ALA A 75 -11.64 0.45 -13.61
CA ALA A 75 -10.51 -0.49 -13.57
C ALA A 75 -9.17 0.24 -13.76
N PHE A 76 -8.17 -0.21 -13.00
CA PHE A 76 -6.78 0.20 -13.20
C PHE A 76 -6.24 -0.30 -14.54
N LYS A 77 -5.18 0.34 -15.01
CA LYS A 77 -4.45 -0.02 -16.23
C LYS A 77 -2.95 -0.06 -15.92
N LYS A 78 -2.17 -0.59 -16.86
CA LYS A 78 -0.72 -0.38 -16.83
C LYS A 78 -0.40 1.10 -17.00
N GLY A 79 0.68 1.57 -16.37
CA GLY A 79 1.10 2.96 -16.46
C GLY A 79 1.27 3.65 -15.10
N PRO A 80 1.61 4.94 -15.12
CA PRO A 80 1.92 5.70 -13.91
C PRO A 80 0.69 5.89 -13.04
N ALA A 81 0.87 5.81 -11.73
CA ALA A 81 -0.13 6.04 -10.71
C ALA A 81 0.50 6.74 -9.50
N VAL A 82 -0.35 7.21 -8.58
CA VAL A 82 0.07 7.70 -7.26
C VAL A 82 -0.45 6.71 -6.23
N ALA A 83 0.45 6.23 -5.38
CA ALA A 83 0.13 5.39 -4.24
C ALA A 83 0.51 6.10 -2.95
N GLU A 84 -0.37 5.97 -1.96
CA GLU A 84 -0.18 6.51 -0.62
C GLU A 84 -0.37 5.35 0.36
N ALA A 85 0.60 5.17 1.27
CA ALA A 85 0.54 4.20 2.34
C ALA A 85 0.60 4.89 3.70
N SER A 86 -0.20 4.43 4.66
CA SER A 86 -0.11 4.86 6.06
C SER A 86 0.00 3.66 6.98
N LEU A 87 1.13 3.58 7.67
CA LEU A 87 1.43 2.58 8.67
C LEU A 87 1.12 3.13 10.06
N PHE A 88 0.30 2.40 10.80
CA PHE A 88 0.13 2.58 12.23
C PHE A 88 0.71 1.36 12.95
N ALA A 89 1.56 1.59 13.95
CA ALA A 89 2.13 0.52 14.77
C ALA A 89 2.04 0.88 16.25
N CYS A 90 1.64 -0.07 17.09
CA CYS A 90 1.42 0.14 18.51
C CYS A 90 1.88 -1.08 19.34
N SER A 91 2.49 -0.78 20.47
CA SER A 91 3.07 -1.69 21.46
C SER A 91 2.86 -1.08 22.85
N PRO A 92 3.07 -1.82 23.95
CA PRO A 92 2.89 -1.28 25.30
C PRO A 92 3.72 -0.03 25.63
N PHE A 93 4.82 0.22 24.89
CA PHE A 93 5.75 1.32 25.15
C PHE A 93 5.82 2.35 24.02
N PHE A 94 5.16 2.10 22.90
CA PHE A 94 5.26 2.93 21.70
C PHE A 94 4.02 2.77 20.83
N CYS A 95 3.41 3.89 20.43
CA CYS A 95 2.43 3.90 19.33
C CYS A 95 2.74 5.10 18.42
N GLY A 96 2.66 4.88 17.12
CA GLY A 96 2.99 5.91 16.13
C GLY A 96 2.39 5.62 14.77
N GLN A 97 2.27 6.68 13.98
CA GLN A 97 1.81 6.65 12.60
C GLN A 97 2.83 7.33 11.70
N VAL A 98 3.11 6.71 10.56
CA VAL A 98 3.91 7.29 9.46
C VAL A 98 3.18 7.03 8.15
N SER A 99 3.47 7.86 7.17
CA SER A 99 2.91 7.74 5.83
C SER A 99 3.97 8.00 4.80
N ASP A 100 3.79 7.39 3.64
CA ASP A 100 4.59 7.61 2.45
C ASP A 100 3.67 7.79 1.23
N THR A 101 4.12 8.57 0.26
CA THR A 101 3.38 8.84 -0.98
C THR A 101 4.35 8.91 -2.14
N GLU A 102 4.09 8.08 -3.14
CA GLU A 102 5.02 7.87 -4.24
C GLU A 102 4.31 7.81 -5.60
N ASN A 103 5.04 8.23 -6.65
CA ASN A 103 4.66 7.96 -8.02
C ASN A 103 5.16 6.56 -8.37
N ILE A 104 4.24 5.65 -8.66
CA ILE A 104 4.54 4.25 -8.95
C ILE A 104 4.17 3.91 -10.40
N GLU A 105 4.74 2.82 -10.90
CA GLU A 105 4.36 2.24 -12.19
C GLU A 105 3.50 0.98 -11.98
N ILE A 106 2.30 0.94 -12.56
CA ILE A 106 1.48 -0.28 -12.56
C ILE A 106 1.93 -1.19 -13.71
N VAL A 107 2.50 -2.34 -13.37
CA VAL A 107 3.03 -3.37 -14.28
C VAL A 107 2.13 -4.61 -14.34
N ARG A 108 2.57 -5.72 -14.95
CA ARG A 108 1.79 -6.97 -15.07
C ARG A 108 2.61 -8.18 -14.68
#